data_AF-A0AAU5MEJ1-F1
#
_entry.id   AF-A0AAU5MEJ1-F1
#
_cell.length_a   1.000
_cell.length_b   1.000
_cell.length_c   1.000
_cell.angle_alpha   90.00
_cell.angle_beta   90.00
_cell.angle_gamma   90.00
#
_symmetry.space_group_name_H-M   'P 1'
#
loop_
_entity.id
_entity.type
_entity.pdbx_description
1 polymer ?
#
loop_
_entity_poly.entity_id
_entity_poly.type
_entity_poly.pdbx_seq_one_letter_code
_entity_poly.pdbx_strand_id
1 'polypeptide(L)'
;MTETKLTDLLERSADQTPVGPPPLDALRAGAARRRHRRTAGLSALAAAAVAAVIAGTNLLPSHPPTTSPTPAPIATRLVGFGHAAIAVPADWPTNQASCGTPTKDTVLIDDPSAYTYCARFRASGVESVQLVYGIAPPQFHADETFEIDGVRAQRQRTTCSTSKYFRSNTTTCVSTVFIPSLKVWFRADSSTNADEVGRILDRIAIVTDQTGVPSYQADPRLSRGAAYADVLKELGFKPQIRPVRSPSYPAGQVLGVSPATGTMLKPGATVTVTVAK
;
A
#
# COMPACT_ATOMS: atom_id res chain seq x y z
N MET A 1 -6.32 36.53 16.32
CA MET A 1 -7.15 35.89 15.27
C MET A 1 -6.93 34.39 15.44
N THR A 2 -7.94 33.67 15.91
CA THR A 2 -7.83 32.34 16.56
C THR A 2 -7.64 31.19 15.57
N GLU A 3 -6.78 30.22 15.95
CA GLU A 3 -6.36 29.03 15.18
C GLU A 3 -7.51 28.21 14.59
N THR A 4 -8.70 28.26 15.21
CA THR A 4 -9.88 27.50 14.79
C THR A 4 -10.39 27.88 13.40
N LYS A 5 -10.15 29.13 12.95
CA LYS A 5 -10.57 29.58 11.60
C LYS A 5 -9.65 29.11 10.48
N LEU A 6 -8.43 28.66 10.78
CA LEU A 6 -7.46 28.24 9.77
C LEU A 6 -7.71 26.78 9.35
N THR A 7 -8.11 25.93 10.29
CA THR A 7 -8.47 24.54 10.05
C THR A 7 -9.72 24.44 9.15
N ASP A 8 -10.74 25.25 9.40
CA ASP A 8 -11.98 25.31 8.59
C ASP A 8 -11.75 25.80 7.14
N LEU A 9 -10.72 26.62 6.90
CA LEU A 9 -10.39 27.11 5.57
C LEU A 9 -9.54 26.12 4.75
N LEU A 10 -8.76 25.27 5.42
CA LEU A 10 -7.96 24.23 4.77
C LEU A 10 -8.85 23.06 4.33
N GLU A 11 -9.85 22.70 5.14
CA GLU A 11 -10.79 21.62 4.83
C GLU A 11 -11.67 21.96 3.62
N ARG A 12 -12.10 23.22 3.47
CA ARG A 12 -12.96 23.67 2.36
C ARG A 12 -12.27 23.73 1.00
N SER A 13 -10.93 23.74 0.94
CA SER A 13 -10.18 23.84 -0.32
C SER A 13 -9.88 22.49 -0.98
N ALA A 14 -10.06 21.38 -0.25
CA ALA A 14 -9.84 20.02 -0.77
C ALA A 14 -11.02 19.49 -1.62
N ASP A 15 -12.21 20.07 -1.48
CA ASP A 15 -13.46 19.57 -2.09
C ASP A 15 -13.74 20.07 -3.52
N GLN A 16 -12.87 20.90 -4.12
CA GLN A 16 -13.19 21.57 -5.39
C GLN A 16 -12.56 20.97 -6.66
N THR A 17 -12.07 19.73 -6.63
CA THR A 17 -11.58 19.07 -7.85
C THR A 17 -12.41 17.84 -8.19
N PRO A 18 -13.38 17.92 -9.12
CA PRO A 18 -14.10 16.76 -9.60
C PRO A 18 -13.14 15.88 -10.41
N VAL A 19 -12.72 14.75 -9.85
CA VAL A 19 -12.02 13.69 -10.58
C VAL A 19 -13.02 12.61 -10.94
N GLY A 20 -13.36 12.52 -12.23
CA GLY A 20 -14.19 11.44 -12.74
C GLY A 20 -13.47 10.09 -12.61
N PRO A 21 -14.21 8.98 -12.39
CA PRO A 21 -13.61 7.66 -12.25
C PRO A 21 -12.91 7.24 -13.56
N PRO A 22 -11.69 6.68 -13.48
CA PRO A 22 -11.03 6.11 -14.66
C PRO A 22 -11.81 4.88 -15.16
N PRO A 23 -11.95 4.67 -16.48
CA PRO A 23 -12.72 3.56 -17.03
C PRO A 23 -11.93 2.24 -16.94
N LEU A 24 -11.95 1.61 -15.77
CA LEU A 24 -11.27 0.34 -15.49
C LEU A 24 -11.90 -0.85 -16.26
N ASP A 25 -13.16 -0.74 -16.67
CA ASP A 25 -13.86 -1.78 -17.43
C ASP A 25 -13.25 -1.98 -18.83
N ALA A 26 -12.73 -0.91 -19.44
CA ALA A 26 -12.02 -0.99 -20.72
C ALA A 26 -10.68 -1.74 -20.60
N LEU A 27 -9.99 -1.61 -19.46
CA LEU A 27 -8.72 -2.29 -19.18
C LEU A 27 -8.94 -3.78 -18.85
N ARG A 28 -9.99 -4.12 -18.11
CA ARG A 28 -10.34 -5.51 -17.79
C ARG A 28 -10.86 -6.29 -19.00
N ALA A 29 -11.62 -5.64 -19.89
CA ALA A 29 -12.13 -6.26 -21.11
C ALA A 29 -11.02 -6.63 -22.12
N GLY A 30 -9.90 -5.90 -22.13
CA GLY A 30 -8.72 -6.23 -22.96
C GLY A 30 -7.95 -7.45 -22.45
N ALA A 31 -7.82 -7.59 -21.12
CA ALA A 31 -7.11 -8.69 -20.48
C ALA A 31 -7.86 -10.03 -20.60
N ALA A 32 -9.19 -10.03 -20.43
CA ALA A 32 -10.02 -11.23 -20.55
C ALA A 32 -10.02 -11.79 -22.00
N ARG A 33 -10.09 -10.90 -23.01
CA ARG A 33 -10.08 -11.30 -24.43
C ARG A 33 -8.77 -11.95 -24.86
N ARG A 34 -7.64 -11.53 -24.27
CA ARG A 34 -6.32 -12.09 -24.56
C ARG A 34 -6.10 -13.45 -23.88
N ARG A 35 -6.72 -13.68 -22.72
CA ARG A 35 -6.68 -14.96 -22.00
C ARG A 35 -7.47 -16.04 -22.72
N HIS A 36 -8.68 -15.74 -23.20
CA HIS A 36 -9.50 -16.70 -23.96
C HIS A 36 -8.89 -17.15 -25.29
N ARG A 37 -8.10 -16.30 -25.95
CA ARG A 37 -7.40 -16.68 -27.19
C ARG A 37 -6.23 -17.64 -26.97
N ARG A 38 -5.71 -17.78 -25.75
CA ARG A 38 -4.60 -18.68 -25.43
C ARG A 38 -5.06 -20.07 -24.95
N THR A 39 -6.30 -20.21 -24.50
CA THR A 39 -6.88 -21.48 -24.02
C THR A 39 -7.83 -22.16 -25.01
N ALA A 40 -8.13 -21.55 -26.16
CA ALA A 40 -9.01 -22.11 -27.19
C ALA A 40 -8.27 -22.88 -28.31
N GLY A 41 -7.07 -23.39 -28.03
CA GLY A 41 -6.35 -24.29 -28.92
C GLY A 41 -6.09 -25.60 -28.18
N LEU A 42 -7.04 -26.55 -28.32
CA LEU A 42 -7.02 -27.99 -27.96
C LEU A 42 -8.35 -28.37 -27.30
N SER A 43 -9.35 -28.71 -28.12
CA SER A 43 -10.43 -29.68 -27.84
C SER A 43 -11.34 -29.74 -29.08
N ALA A 44 -10.99 -30.60 -30.03
CA ALA A 44 -11.86 -30.96 -31.14
C ALA A 44 -12.55 -32.30 -30.83
N LEU A 45 -13.84 -32.36 -31.19
CA LEU A 45 -14.71 -33.54 -31.35
C LEU A 45 -15.30 -34.20 -30.09
N ALA A 46 -16.61 -34.02 -29.88
CA ALA A 46 -17.60 -35.04 -30.26
C ALA A 46 -19.03 -34.48 -30.10
N ALA A 47 -19.80 -34.48 -31.19
CA ALA A 47 -21.24 -34.32 -31.17
C ALA A 47 -21.89 -35.70 -31.07
N ALA A 48 -22.80 -35.89 -30.12
CA ALA A 48 -23.84 -36.90 -30.19
C ALA A 48 -25.04 -36.45 -29.34
N ALA A 49 -26.17 -36.25 -30.00
CA ALA A 49 -27.45 -35.95 -29.40
C ALA A 49 -28.08 -37.23 -28.84
N VAL A 50 -28.67 -37.18 -27.65
CA VAL A 50 -29.79 -38.05 -27.26
C VAL A 50 -30.79 -37.21 -26.46
N ALA A 51 -31.93 -36.95 -27.09
CA ALA A 51 -33.15 -36.54 -26.42
C ALA A 51 -33.76 -37.78 -25.75
N ALA A 52 -34.01 -37.71 -24.45
CA ALA A 52 -34.90 -38.63 -23.77
C ALA A 52 -35.74 -37.84 -22.76
N VAL A 53 -37.03 -37.72 -23.09
CA VAL A 53 -38.09 -37.20 -22.25
C VAL A 53 -38.30 -38.18 -21.09
N ILE A 54 -38.11 -37.72 -19.86
CA ILE A 54 -38.71 -38.36 -18.69
C ILE A 54 -39.44 -37.27 -17.89
N ALA A 55 -40.77 -37.34 -17.98
CA ALA A 55 -41.69 -36.68 -17.08
C ALA A 55 -41.51 -37.28 -15.68
N GLY A 56 -41.30 -36.42 -14.69
CA GLY A 56 -41.18 -36.81 -13.29
C GLY A 56 -41.32 -35.59 -12.38
N THR A 57 -42.55 -35.32 -11.95
CA THR A 57 -42.90 -34.32 -10.94
C THR A 57 -42.24 -34.64 -9.61
N ASN A 58 -41.24 -33.84 -9.22
CA ASN A 58 -40.80 -33.70 -7.84
C ASN A 58 -40.98 -32.24 -7.42
N LEU A 59 -42.00 -31.97 -6.60
CA LEU A 59 -42.19 -30.71 -5.91
C LEU A 59 -41.12 -30.60 -4.81
N LEU A 60 -39.99 -29.98 -5.13
CA LEU A 60 -39.02 -29.49 -4.15
C LEU A 60 -39.19 -27.97 -4.05
N PRO A 61 -39.34 -27.38 -2.85
CA PRO A 61 -39.29 -25.93 -2.69
C PRO A 61 -37.86 -25.45 -2.98
N SER A 62 -37.65 -24.99 -4.21
CA SER A 62 -36.46 -24.27 -4.62
C SER A 62 -36.39 -22.96 -3.83
N HIS A 63 -35.61 -22.97 -2.75
CA HIS A 63 -35.14 -21.72 -2.15
C HIS A 63 -34.27 -21.03 -3.21
N PRO A 64 -34.57 -19.78 -3.61
CA PRO A 64 -33.68 -19.05 -4.47
C PRO A 64 -32.30 -18.97 -3.79
N PRO A 65 -31.19 -19.12 -4.52
CA PRO A 65 -29.88 -18.88 -3.95
C PRO A 65 -29.88 -17.46 -3.39
N THR A 66 -29.74 -17.34 -2.07
CA THR A 66 -29.43 -16.09 -1.42
C THR A 66 -28.11 -15.63 -2.02
N THR A 67 -28.17 -14.78 -3.04
CA THR A 67 -27.01 -14.00 -3.48
C THR A 67 -26.64 -13.13 -2.30
N SER A 68 -25.75 -13.62 -1.44
CA SER A 68 -25.04 -12.78 -0.51
C SER A 68 -24.52 -11.59 -1.30
N PRO A 69 -24.84 -10.34 -0.90
CA PRO A 69 -24.37 -9.18 -1.65
C PRO A 69 -22.85 -9.29 -1.73
N THR A 70 -22.32 -9.27 -2.95
CA THR A 70 -20.88 -9.11 -3.15
C THR A 70 -20.47 -7.87 -2.35
N PRO A 71 -19.53 -8.01 -1.37
CA PRO A 71 -19.09 -6.86 -0.60
C PRO A 71 -18.71 -5.74 -1.55
N ALA A 72 -19.20 -4.53 -1.29
CA ALA A 72 -18.84 -3.37 -2.10
C ALA A 72 -17.31 -3.27 -2.17
N PRO A 73 -16.72 -2.93 -3.33
CA PRO A 73 -15.29 -2.79 -3.45
C PRO A 73 -14.82 -1.73 -2.44
N ILE A 74 -13.93 -2.14 -1.53
CA ILE A 74 -13.31 -1.23 -0.57
C ILE A 74 -12.55 -0.18 -1.39
N ALA A 75 -12.84 1.10 -1.16
CA ALA A 75 -12.09 2.18 -1.78
C ALA A 75 -10.62 2.07 -1.36
N THR A 76 -9.69 2.16 -2.31
CA THR A 76 -8.25 2.02 -2.05
C THR A 76 -7.46 3.23 -2.53
N ARG A 77 -6.31 3.47 -1.90
CA ARG A 77 -5.28 4.41 -2.36
C ARG A 77 -3.95 3.68 -2.56
N LEU A 78 -3.17 4.13 -3.54
CA LEU A 78 -1.82 3.60 -3.78
C LEU A 78 -0.80 4.34 -2.90
N VAL A 79 0.09 3.57 -2.27
CA VAL A 79 1.26 4.06 -1.54
C VAL A 79 2.50 3.28 -1.97
N GLY A 80 3.63 3.95 -2.15
CA GLY A 80 4.79 3.29 -2.76
C GLY A 80 6.07 4.10 -2.78
N PHE A 81 7.15 3.45 -3.18
CA PHE A 81 8.45 4.06 -3.47
C PHE A 81 8.89 3.68 -4.87
N GLY A 82 9.44 4.65 -5.62
CA GLY A 82 9.69 4.45 -7.04
C GLY A 82 8.39 4.03 -7.75
N HIS A 83 8.47 2.98 -8.58
CA HIS A 83 7.31 2.41 -9.27
C HIS A 83 6.63 1.26 -8.50
N ALA A 84 7.17 0.84 -7.36
CA ALA A 84 6.54 -0.20 -6.55
C ALA A 84 5.51 0.44 -5.61
N ALA A 85 4.27 -0.03 -5.66
CA ALA A 85 3.20 0.44 -4.80
C ALA A 85 2.38 -0.71 -4.22
N ILE A 86 1.64 -0.43 -3.16
CA ILE A 86 0.63 -1.31 -2.59
C ILE A 86 -0.69 -0.56 -2.50
N ALA A 87 -1.79 -1.20 -2.90
CA ALA A 87 -3.12 -0.66 -2.70
C ALA A 87 -3.61 -0.96 -1.27
N VAL A 88 -3.81 0.10 -0.50
CA VAL A 88 -4.34 0.04 0.88
C VAL A 88 -5.75 0.61 0.93
N PRO A 89 -6.60 0.22 1.89
CA PRO A 89 -7.88 0.88 2.10
C PRO A 89 -7.70 2.40 2.23
N ALA A 90 -8.58 3.17 1.59
CA ALA A 90 -8.45 4.62 1.48
C ALA A 90 -8.53 5.31 2.85
N ASP A 91 -9.25 4.70 3.79
CA ASP A 91 -9.42 5.14 5.17
C ASP A 91 -8.24 4.78 6.08
N TRP A 92 -7.31 3.93 5.64
CA TRP A 92 -6.10 3.65 6.40
C TRP A 92 -5.24 4.92 6.50
N PRO A 93 -5.07 5.48 7.70
CA PRO A 93 -4.18 6.61 7.92
C PRO A 93 -2.71 6.20 7.77
N THR A 94 -1.83 7.21 7.74
CA THR A 94 -0.37 7.00 7.79
C THR A 94 0.13 7.26 9.20
N ASN A 95 1.02 6.39 9.69
CA ASN A 95 1.71 6.46 10.98
C ASN A 95 0.79 6.59 12.21
N GLN A 96 -0.35 5.88 12.25
CA GLN A 96 -1.14 5.72 13.47
C GLN A 96 -0.53 4.66 14.40
N ALA A 97 0.69 4.95 14.81
CA ALA A 97 1.47 4.14 15.71
C ALA A 97 1.87 4.94 16.95
N SER A 98 2.19 4.22 18.01
CA SER A 98 2.78 4.79 19.20
C SER A 98 3.88 3.85 19.66
N CYS A 99 5.08 4.40 19.85
CA CYS A 99 6.26 3.61 20.19
C CYS A 99 6.54 2.49 19.18
N GLY A 100 6.42 2.81 17.89
CA GLY A 100 6.61 1.89 16.78
C GLY A 100 5.54 0.81 16.64
N THR A 101 4.51 0.86 17.49
CA THR A 101 3.44 -0.13 17.53
C THR A 101 2.16 0.47 16.95
N PRO A 102 1.65 -0.07 15.83
CA PRO A 102 0.35 0.31 15.29
C PRO A 102 -0.76 0.21 16.33
N THR A 103 -1.55 1.29 16.44
CA THR A 103 -2.67 1.38 17.39
C THR A 103 -4.01 1.19 16.71
N LYS A 104 -4.05 1.35 15.40
CA LYS A 104 -5.15 1.08 14.47
C LYS A 104 -4.54 0.66 13.14
N ASP A 105 -5.39 0.19 12.23
CA ASP A 105 -5.04 -0.04 10.85
C ASP A 105 -4.26 1.15 10.27
N THR A 106 -3.08 0.91 9.71
CA THR A 106 -2.23 2.02 9.28
C THR A 106 -1.18 1.60 8.26
N VAL A 107 -0.81 2.55 7.41
CA VAL A 107 0.44 2.50 6.65
C VAL A 107 1.56 3.08 7.51
N LEU A 108 2.73 2.45 7.54
CA LEU A 108 3.93 2.94 8.23
C LEU A 108 4.97 3.38 7.19
N ILE A 109 5.26 4.69 7.16
CA ILE A 109 6.24 5.31 6.25
C ILE A 109 6.97 6.39 7.04
N ASP A 110 8.29 6.29 7.18
CA ASP A 110 9.07 7.29 7.93
C ASP A 110 8.48 7.56 9.33
N ASP A 111 7.93 6.52 9.98
CA ASP A 111 7.22 6.65 11.26
C ASP A 111 8.18 7.14 12.36
N PRO A 112 8.02 8.37 12.87
CA PRO A 112 8.89 8.90 13.91
C PRO A 112 8.73 8.12 15.23
N SER A 113 7.60 7.44 15.43
CA SER A 113 7.35 6.67 16.64
C SER A 113 8.20 5.39 16.70
N ALA A 114 8.70 4.90 15.57
CA ALA A 114 9.47 3.66 15.45
C ALA A 114 10.75 3.64 16.32
N TYR A 115 11.31 4.81 16.63
CA TYR A 115 12.50 4.94 17.46
C TYR A 115 12.19 5.11 18.95
N THR A 116 10.92 5.14 19.34
CA THR A 116 10.50 5.31 20.73
C THR A 116 10.22 3.95 21.35
N TYR A 117 11.08 3.49 22.25
CA TYR A 117 10.89 2.22 22.96
C TYR A 117 10.10 2.43 24.24
N CYS A 118 8.79 2.16 24.21
CA CYS A 118 7.93 2.24 25.41
C CYS A 118 7.14 0.97 25.71
N ALA A 119 7.54 -0.17 25.13
CA ALA A 119 6.91 -1.48 25.34
C ALA A 119 5.38 -1.50 25.13
N ARG A 120 4.88 -0.69 24.18
CA ARG A 120 3.46 -0.67 23.82
C ARG A 120 3.09 -1.97 23.10
N PHE A 121 1.88 -2.47 23.36
CA PHE A 121 1.38 -3.71 22.76
C PHE A 121 0.40 -3.42 21.63
N ARG A 122 0.44 -4.24 20.58
CA ARG A 122 -0.54 -4.22 19.49
C ARG A 122 -1.86 -4.82 19.98
N ALA A 123 -2.97 -4.11 19.75
CA ALA A 123 -4.31 -4.63 20.01
C ALA A 123 -4.69 -5.72 19.00
N SER A 124 -5.63 -6.59 19.34
CA SER A 124 -6.22 -7.54 18.38
C SER A 124 -6.98 -6.81 17.29
N GLY A 125 -7.00 -7.34 16.07
CA GLY A 125 -7.72 -6.72 14.96
C GLY A 125 -7.08 -5.43 14.42
N VAL A 126 -5.75 -5.34 14.47
CA VAL A 126 -4.97 -4.22 13.94
C VAL A 126 -4.03 -4.71 12.87
N GLU A 127 -4.19 -4.16 11.69
CA GLU A 127 -3.44 -4.45 10.49
C GLU A 127 -2.44 -3.34 10.19
N SER A 128 -1.31 -3.65 9.56
CA SER A 128 -0.43 -2.59 9.09
C SER A 128 0.42 -3.04 7.93
N VAL A 129 0.76 -2.08 7.06
CA VAL A 129 1.82 -2.28 6.08
C VAL A 129 2.91 -1.24 6.26
N GLN A 130 4.15 -1.69 6.38
CA GLN A 130 5.33 -0.85 6.37
C GLN A 130 5.95 -0.84 4.98
N LEU A 131 6.31 0.36 4.51
CA LEU A 131 7.05 0.57 3.28
C LEU A 131 8.43 1.09 3.61
N VAL A 132 9.46 0.49 3.03
CA VAL A 132 10.84 0.93 3.22
C VAL A 132 11.58 0.90 1.89
N TYR A 133 12.33 1.97 1.65
CA TYR A 133 13.31 2.04 0.57
C TYR A 133 14.69 1.65 1.09
N GLY A 134 15.36 0.73 0.41
CA GLY A 134 16.69 0.25 0.75
C GLY A 134 16.85 -1.25 0.56
N ILE A 135 17.88 -1.79 1.23
CA ILE A 135 18.10 -3.24 1.28
C ILE A 135 17.08 -3.88 2.23
N ALA A 136 16.76 -5.15 1.97
CA ALA A 136 15.98 -5.95 2.90
C ALA A 136 16.66 -6.01 4.27
N PRO A 137 15.90 -6.10 5.37
CA PRO A 137 16.50 -6.12 6.70
C PRO A 137 17.32 -7.41 6.91
N PRO A 138 18.36 -7.42 7.78
CA PRO A 138 19.29 -8.55 7.91
C PRO A 138 18.64 -9.92 8.20
N GLN A 139 17.48 -9.93 8.87
CA GLN A 139 16.72 -11.15 9.18
C GLN A 139 15.84 -11.66 8.02
N PHE A 140 15.77 -10.92 6.92
CA PHE A 140 15.00 -11.33 5.75
C PHE A 140 15.66 -12.53 5.05
N HIS A 141 14.85 -13.51 4.72
CA HIS A 141 15.21 -14.65 3.89
C HIS A 141 14.12 -14.86 2.83
N ALA A 142 14.55 -15.12 1.60
CA ALA A 142 13.63 -15.37 0.49
C ALA A 142 13.21 -16.84 0.49
N ASP A 143 12.06 -17.15 1.11
CA ASP A 143 11.46 -18.48 1.07
C ASP A 143 10.82 -18.79 -0.29
N GLU A 144 10.39 -17.73 -1.00
CA GLU A 144 9.77 -17.80 -2.31
C GLU A 144 10.30 -16.69 -3.23
N THR A 145 10.42 -17.00 -4.52
CA THR A 145 10.63 -16.01 -5.59
C THR A 145 9.46 -16.07 -6.55
N PHE A 146 8.95 -14.91 -6.94
CA PHE A 146 7.81 -14.78 -7.85
C PHE A 146 7.93 -13.48 -8.67
N GLU A 147 6.92 -13.17 -9.48
CA GLU A 147 6.87 -11.93 -10.27
C GLU A 147 5.66 -11.09 -9.89
N ILE A 148 5.85 -9.77 -9.83
CA ILE A 148 4.80 -8.76 -9.69
C ILE A 148 4.87 -7.93 -10.96
N ASP A 149 3.85 -8.03 -11.80
CA ASP A 149 3.77 -7.31 -13.09
C ASP A 149 5.05 -7.47 -13.96
N GLY A 150 5.64 -8.67 -13.94
CA GLY A 150 6.87 -9.00 -14.67
C GLY A 150 8.17 -8.56 -13.99
N VAL A 151 8.10 -7.99 -12.79
CA VAL A 151 9.27 -7.64 -11.97
C VAL A 151 9.51 -8.71 -10.92
N ARG A 152 10.73 -9.26 -10.86
CA ARG A 152 11.11 -10.26 -9.87
C ARG A 152 10.97 -9.72 -8.44
N ALA A 153 10.26 -10.48 -7.61
CA ALA A 153 10.08 -10.24 -6.19
C ALA A 153 10.45 -11.49 -5.37
N GLN A 154 10.74 -11.27 -4.10
CA GLN A 154 11.07 -12.31 -3.12
C GLN A 154 10.13 -12.17 -1.93
N ARG A 155 9.62 -13.29 -1.42
CA ARG A 155 8.73 -13.31 -0.25
C ARG A 155 9.32 -14.17 0.85
N GLN A 156 9.21 -13.66 2.08
CA GLN A 156 9.43 -14.44 3.29
C GLN A 156 8.10 -15.08 3.71
N ARG A 157 8.11 -16.35 4.12
CA ARG A 157 6.95 -17.09 4.61
C ARG A 157 6.33 -16.35 5.79
N THR A 158 5.00 -16.35 5.83
CA THR A 158 4.28 -15.78 6.98
C THR A 158 4.61 -16.56 8.24
N THR A 159 5.07 -15.85 9.27
CA THR A 159 5.33 -16.41 10.59
C THR A 159 4.42 -15.73 11.61
N CYS A 160 3.91 -16.48 12.57
CA CYS A 160 3.05 -15.96 13.62
C CYS A 160 3.70 -16.20 14.98
N SER A 161 3.74 -15.17 15.81
CA SER A 161 4.27 -15.26 17.15
C SER A 161 3.36 -14.54 18.13
N THR A 162 3.09 -15.18 19.26
CA THR A 162 2.46 -14.53 20.40
C THR A 162 3.53 -13.80 21.20
N SER A 163 3.27 -12.55 21.54
CA SER A 163 4.13 -11.78 22.44
C SER A 163 4.36 -12.56 23.74
N LYS A 164 5.62 -12.69 24.16
CA LYS A 164 5.99 -13.35 25.43
C LYS A 164 5.97 -12.39 26.62
N TYR A 165 5.60 -11.13 26.40
CA TYR A 165 5.50 -10.14 27.47
C TYR A 165 4.28 -10.43 28.35
N PHE A 166 4.44 -10.38 29.67
CA PHE A 166 3.45 -10.86 30.65
C PHE A 166 2.05 -10.20 30.60
N ARG A 167 1.87 -9.15 29.78
CA ARG A 167 0.61 -8.41 29.60
C ARG A 167 0.10 -8.39 28.16
N SER A 168 0.69 -9.18 27.25
CA SER A 168 0.30 -9.21 25.85
C SER A 168 0.12 -10.64 25.38
N ASN A 169 -1.12 -10.99 25.06
CA ASN A 169 -1.49 -12.29 24.49
C ASN A 169 -1.87 -12.18 23.01
N THR A 170 -1.53 -11.08 22.35
CA THR A 170 -1.87 -10.86 20.95
C THR A 170 -0.87 -11.62 20.07
N THR A 171 -1.36 -12.60 19.33
CA THR A 171 -0.60 -13.23 18.24
C THR A 171 -0.51 -12.26 17.07
N THR A 172 0.71 -11.99 16.60
CA THR A 172 0.95 -11.20 15.39
C THR A 172 1.59 -12.07 14.34
N CYS A 173 1.02 -12.06 13.14
CA CYS A 173 1.52 -12.71 11.94
C CYS A 173 2.21 -11.69 11.05
N VAL A 174 3.35 -12.05 10.46
CA VAL A 174 4.20 -11.14 9.69
C VAL A 174 4.75 -11.83 8.44
N SER A 175 4.77 -11.12 7.32
CA SER A 175 5.49 -11.50 6.09
C SER A 175 6.06 -10.25 5.43
N THR A 176 7.11 -10.44 4.63
CA THR A 176 7.76 -9.37 3.88
C THR A 176 7.89 -9.76 2.41
N VAL A 177 7.58 -8.84 1.51
CA VAL A 177 7.89 -8.91 0.08
C VAL A 177 8.97 -7.89 -0.23
N PHE A 178 10.07 -8.32 -0.84
CA PHE A 178 11.17 -7.48 -1.30
C PHE A 178 11.25 -7.52 -2.82
N ILE A 179 11.44 -6.36 -3.44
CA ILE A 179 11.64 -6.19 -4.89
C ILE A 179 13.08 -5.69 -5.10
N PRO A 180 14.04 -6.60 -5.35
CA PRO A 180 15.47 -6.26 -5.30
C PRO A 180 15.89 -5.19 -6.32
N SER A 181 15.33 -5.23 -7.53
CA SER A 181 15.65 -4.28 -8.60
C SER A 181 15.22 -2.86 -8.29
N LEU A 182 14.17 -2.69 -7.47
CA LEU A 182 13.63 -1.40 -7.07
C LEU A 182 14.12 -0.96 -5.68
N LYS A 183 14.77 -1.86 -4.93
CA LYS A 183 15.19 -1.64 -3.54
C LYS A 183 14.02 -1.20 -2.65
N VAL A 184 12.88 -1.85 -2.81
CA VAL A 184 11.68 -1.58 -2.01
C VAL A 184 11.23 -2.88 -1.36
N TRP A 185 10.88 -2.84 -0.08
CA TRP A 185 10.15 -3.92 0.56
C TRP A 185 8.91 -3.42 1.27
N PHE A 186 7.91 -4.30 1.27
CA PHE A 186 6.64 -4.16 1.95
C PHE A 186 6.57 -5.23 3.03
N ARG A 187 6.31 -4.81 4.26
CA ARG A 187 6.09 -5.75 5.37
C ARG A 187 4.67 -5.58 5.86
N ALA A 188 3.91 -6.67 5.86
CA ALA A 188 2.57 -6.69 6.42
C ALA A 188 2.60 -7.40 7.77
N ASP A 189 1.93 -6.80 8.75
CA ASP A 189 1.76 -7.34 10.09
C ASP A 189 0.26 -7.37 10.41
N SER A 190 -0.23 -8.53 10.85
CA SER A 190 -1.63 -8.75 11.23
C SER A 190 -1.75 -9.29 12.63
N SER A 191 -2.60 -8.69 13.46
CA SER A 191 -3.04 -9.31 14.72
C SER A 191 -4.36 -10.07 14.60
N THR A 192 -4.90 -10.22 13.38
CA THR A 192 -6.08 -11.02 13.09
C THR A 192 -5.70 -12.46 12.73
N ASN A 193 -4.92 -12.67 11.65
CA ASN A 193 -4.45 -13.99 11.24
C ASN A 193 -3.41 -13.91 10.10
N ALA A 194 -2.85 -15.07 9.73
CA ALA A 194 -1.87 -15.18 8.64
C ALA A 194 -2.46 -14.89 7.24
N ASP A 195 -3.76 -15.15 7.04
CA ASP A 195 -4.40 -14.93 5.74
C ASP A 195 -4.49 -13.44 5.41
N GLU A 196 -4.75 -12.59 6.40
CA GLU A 196 -4.81 -11.14 6.20
C GLU A 196 -3.46 -10.56 5.75
N VAL A 197 -2.35 -11.09 6.28
CA VAL A 197 -1.00 -10.76 5.79
C VAL A 197 -0.86 -11.05 4.30
N GLY A 198 -1.35 -12.20 3.85
CA GLY A 198 -1.39 -12.56 2.43
C GLY A 198 -2.24 -11.60 1.62
N ARG A 199 -3.48 -11.34 2.06
CA ARG A 199 -4.41 -10.43 1.37
C ARG A 199 -3.90 -9.02 1.23
N ILE A 200 -3.11 -8.52 2.19
CA ILE A 200 -2.46 -7.22 2.11
C ILE A 200 -1.36 -7.27 1.04
N LEU A 201 -0.43 -8.21 1.14
CA LEU A 201 0.74 -8.30 0.23
C LEU A 201 0.36 -8.64 -1.21
N ASP A 202 -0.76 -9.32 -1.45
CA ASP A 202 -1.28 -9.61 -2.79
C ASP A 202 -1.74 -8.33 -3.53
N ARG A 203 -1.81 -7.17 -2.85
CA ARG A 203 -2.17 -5.87 -3.43
C ARG A 203 -0.97 -5.05 -3.89
N ILE A 204 0.24 -5.62 -3.86
CA ILE A 204 1.45 -4.97 -4.38
C ILE A 204 1.39 -5.01 -5.92
N ALA A 205 1.74 -3.88 -6.54
CA ALA A 205 1.76 -3.71 -7.99
C ALA A 205 2.94 -2.84 -8.43
N ILE A 206 3.33 -2.98 -9.71
CA ILE A 206 4.29 -2.10 -10.37
C ILE A 206 3.52 -1.08 -11.20
N VAL A 207 3.55 0.17 -10.76
CA VAL A 207 2.84 1.30 -11.37
C VAL A 207 3.80 2.09 -12.24
N THR A 208 3.65 1.96 -13.55
CA THR A 208 4.64 2.48 -14.52
C THR A 208 4.46 3.97 -14.85
N ASP A 209 3.28 4.53 -14.61
CA ASP A 209 2.94 5.94 -14.90
C ASP A 209 2.99 6.86 -13.68
N GLN A 210 3.34 6.30 -12.51
CA GLN A 210 3.48 7.05 -11.27
C GLN A 210 4.77 6.69 -10.55
N THR A 211 5.28 7.64 -9.77
CA THR A 211 6.44 7.48 -8.92
C THR A 211 6.06 7.90 -7.49
N GLY A 212 6.50 7.14 -6.49
CA GLY A 212 6.29 7.49 -5.08
C GLY A 212 7.19 8.63 -4.62
N VAL A 213 6.65 9.57 -3.82
CA VAL A 213 7.46 10.60 -3.15
C VAL A 213 8.49 9.90 -2.24
N PRO A 214 9.81 10.12 -2.44
CA PRO A 214 10.86 9.35 -1.77
C PRO A 214 10.95 9.68 -0.28
N SER A 215 11.41 8.71 0.51
CA SER A 215 11.76 8.94 1.91
C SER A 215 12.92 9.92 2.04
N TYR A 216 12.81 10.88 2.95
CA TYR A 216 13.91 11.76 3.34
C TYR A 216 14.60 11.30 4.63
N GLN A 217 14.12 10.19 5.23
CA GLN A 217 14.68 9.58 6.43
C GLN A 217 15.51 8.32 6.14
N ALA A 218 15.29 7.67 5.00
CA ALA A 218 15.97 6.42 4.62
C ALA A 218 17.48 6.58 4.41
N ASP A 219 17.95 7.78 4.05
CA ASP A 219 19.37 8.11 3.91
C ASP A 219 19.62 9.47 4.60
N PRO A 220 20.56 9.56 5.57
CA PRO A 220 20.92 10.82 6.22
C PRO A 220 21.25 11.97 5.25
N ARG A 221 21.75 11.68 4.04
CA ARG A 221 22.02 12.69 3.01
C ARG A 221 20.74 13.38 2.53
N LEU A 222 19.63 12.64 2.49
CA LEU A 222 18.32 13.13 2.06
C LEU A 222 17.62 13.98 3.12
N SER A 223 18.14 14.04 4.34
CA SER A 223 17.67 14.97 5.37
C SER A 223 17.99 16.44 5.05
N ARG A 224 18.78 16.72 3.99
CA ARG A 224 19.15 18.07 3.54
C ARG A 224 18.31 18.48 2.33
N GLY A 225 17.68 19.66 2.41
CA GLY A 225 16.72 20.11 1.40
C GLY A 225 17.28 20.21 -0.02
N ALA A 226 18.54 20.62 -0.19
CA ALA A 226 19.19 20.68 -1.50
C ALA A 226 19.37 19.27 -2.11
N ALA A 227 19.98 18.34 -1.35
CA ALA A 227 20.17 16.96 -1.79
C ALA A 227 18.82 16.26 -2.06
N TYR A 228 17.83 16.48 -1.20
CA TYR A 228 16.49 15.93 -1.42
C TYR A 228 15.82 16.49 -2.67
N ALA A 229 15.96 17.80 -2.94
CA ALA A 229 15.44 18.40 -4.16
C ALA A 229 16.12 17.86 -5.43
N ASP A 230 17.40 17.50 -5.39
CA ASP A 230 18.08 16.89 -6.53
C ASP A 230 17.54 15.50 -6.81
N VAL A 231 17.31 14.67 -5.78
CA VAL A 231 16.64 13.37 -5.93
C VAL A 231 15.23 13.52 -6.48
N LEU A 232 14.46 14.53 -6.04
CA LEU A 232 13.14 14.79 -6.60
C LEU A 232 13.21 15.10 -8.11
N LYS A 233 14.20 15.87 -8.57
CA LYS A 233 14.39 16.15 -10.00
C LYS A 233 14.77 14.89 -10.78
N GLU A 234 15.65 14.06 -10.24
CA GLU A 234 16.06 12.78 -10.85
C GLU A 234 14.86 11.84 -11.06
N LEU A 235 13.90 11.87 -10.12
CA LEU A 235 12.65 11.13 -10.21
C LEU A 235 11.58 11.80 -11.09
N GLY A 236 11.91 12.93 -11.73
CA GLY A 236 11.01 13.66 -12.63
C GLY A 236 10.01 14.57 -11.93
N PHE A 237 10.17 14.87 -10.64
CA PHE A 237 9.33 15.84 -9.93
C PHE A 237 9.88 17.27 -10.01
N LYS A 238 9.02 18.23 -9.69
CA LYS A 238 9.38 19.65 -9.56
C LYS A 238 9.49 20.02 -8.08
N PRO A 239 10.71 20.09 -7.51
CA PRO A 239 10.85 20.47 -6.10
C PRO A 239 10.54 21.96 -5.91
N GLN A 240 9.81 22.26 -4.84
CA GLN A 240 9.57 23.62 -4.38
C GLN A 240 10.07 23.76 -2.95
N ILE A 241 11.18 24.47 -2.75
CA ILE A 241 11.73 24.69 -1.40
C ILE A 241 10.92 25.76 -0.67
N ARG A 242 10.41 25.42 0.52
CA ARG A 242 9.71 26.34 1.42
C ARG A 242 10.48 26.48 2.72
N PRO A 243 11.29 27.54 2.89
CA PRO A 243 12.01 27.78 4.13
C PRO A 243 11.07 28.26 5.25
N VAL A 244 11.23 27.73 6.46
CA VAL A 244 10.48 28.12 7.66
C VAL A 244 11.43 28.31 8.85
N ARG A 245 11.15 29.28 9.70
CA ARG A 245 11.94 29.50 10.93
C ARG A 245 11.75 28.30 11.85
N SER A 246 12.84 27.68 12.26
CA SER A 246 12.80 26.57 13.21
C SER A 246 14.06 26.56 14.08
N PRO A 247 14.02 27.11 15.30
CA PRO A 247 15.21 27.24 16.14
C PRO A 247 15.74 25.90 16.64
N SER A 248 14.94 24.84 16.58
CA SER A 248 15.29 23.50 17.04
C SER A 248 16.04 22.67 15.98
N TYR A 249 16.16 23.14 14.75
CA TYR A 249 16.74 22.38 13.64
C TYR A 249 17.80 23.17 12.88
N PRO A 250 18.94 22.54 12.52
CA PRO A 250 19.93 23.13 11.63
C PRO A 250 19.34 23.66 10.31
N ALA A 251 19.84 24.81 9.87
CA ALA A 251 19.46 25.39 8.58
C ALA A 251 19.62 24.38 7.43
N GLY A 252 18.64 24.37 6.52
CA GLY A 252 18.56 23.48 5.37
C GLY A 252 18.10 22.04 5.68
N GLN A 253 17.80 21.70 6.94
CA GLN A 253 17.22 20.40 7.28
C GLN A 253 15.77 20.30 6.77
N VAL A 254 15.42 19.17 6.15
CA VAL A 254 14.05 18.84 5.75
C VAL A 254 13.22 18.59 7.02
N LEU A 255 12.12 19.33 7.14
CA LEU A 255 11.15 19.21 8.22
C LEU A 255 9.89 18.44 7.78
N GLY A 256 9.62 18.41 6.48
CA GLY A 256 8.49 17.68 5.91
C GLY A 256 8.32 17.95 4.42
N VAL A 257 7.51 17.10 3.78
CA VAL A 257 7.26 17.13 2.34
C VAL A 257 5.77 17.07 2.05
N SER A 258 5.33 17.74 0.99
CA SER A 258 3.93 17.73 0.54
C SER A 258 3.87 17.66 -1.00
N PRO A 259 3.19 16.66 -1.60
CA PRO A 259 2.51 15.53 -0.97
C PRO A 259 3.42 14.67 -0.09
N ALA A 260 2.83 13.95 0.87
CA ALA A 260 3.59 13.20 1.87
C ALA A 260 4.43 12.08 1.24
N THR A 261 5.51 11.68 1.93
CA THR A 261 6.32 10.50 1.57
C THR A 261 5.43 9.30 1.28
N GLY A 262 5.74 8.58 0.20
CA GLY A 262 4.99 7.40 -0.23
C GLY A 262 3.78 7.70 -1.11
N THR A 263 3.40 8.97 -1.31
CA THR A 263 2.30 9.33 -2.22
C THR A 263 2.72 9.05 -3.67
N MET A 264 1.89 8.31 -4.42
CA MET A 264 2.14 8.04 -5.84
C MET A 264 1.70 9.22 -6.71
N LEU A 265 2.64 9.82 -7.46
CA LEU A 265 2.42 11.00 -8.27
C LEU A 265 2.84 10.75 -9.72
N LYS A 266 2.16 11.43 -10.66
CA LYS A 266 2.58 11.43 -12.06
C LYS A 266 3.90 12.21 -12.23
N PRO A 267 4.73 11.87 -13.23
CA PRO A 267 5.89 12.67 -13.60
C PRO A 267 5.53 14.15 -13.80
N GLY A 268 6.42 15.05 -13.40
CA GLY A 268 6.25 16.49 -13.48
C GLY A 268 5.42 17.12 -12.36
N ALA A 269 4.89 16.32 -11.41
CA ALA A 269 4.19 16.83 -10.24
C ALA A 269 5.11 17.66 -9.33
N THR A 270 4.54 18.66 -8.67
CA THR A 270 5.27 19.52 -7.72
C THR A 270 5.29 18.88 -6.34
N VAL A 271 6.48 18.84 -5.72
CA VAL A 271 6.67 18.42 -4.33
C VAL A 271 7.27 19.58 -3.54
N THR A 272 6.51 20.08 -2.57
CA THR A 272 6.97 21.12 -1.64
C THR A 272 7.83 20.49 -0.56
N VAL A 273 9.06 20.98 -0.40
CA VAL A 273 10.01 20.56 0.62
C VAL A 273 10.11 21.68 1.65
N THR A 274 9.60 21.43 2.86
CA THR A 274 9.71 22.39 3.97
C THR A 274 11.06 22.23 4.65
N VAL A 275 11.84 23.30 4.74
CA VAL A 275 13.20 23.27 5.30
C VAL A 275 13.38 24.29 6.42
N ALA A 276 14.21 23.97 7.41
CA ALA A 276 14.60 24.91 8.45
C ALA A 276 15.44 26.06 7.88
N LYS A 277 15.16 27.29 8.33
CA LYS A 277 15.88 28.53 8.00
C LYS A 277 16.45 29.17 9.25
#